data_AF-A0A6M3LPM6-F1
#
_entry.id   AF-A0A6M3LPM6-F1
#
_cell.length_a   1.000
_cell.length_b   1.000
_cell.length_c   1.000
_cell.angle_alpha   90.00
_cell.angle_beta   90.00
_cell.angle_gamma   90.00
#
_symmetry.space_group_name_H-M   'P 1'
#
loop_
_entity.id
_entity.type
_entity.pdbx_description
1 polymer ?
#
loop_
_entity_poly.entity_id
_entity_poly.type
_entity_poly.pdbx_seq_one_letter_code
_entity_poly.pdbx_strand_id
1 'polypeptide(L)'
;MPTEIKVHLYAGAGGAEAHSWCEMLLEMYLRWAKRHNLGTINFEYNRGEEGFKSVQFTIVGDNVKSLEGEVGVHRLVRQSQIDPRGRRCSSFVSVAVDGKTSDAPVRSYILDPYQLVKDHKTGAETDQVSVVLNGDIDRFIQKTKGETNAN
;
A
#
# COMPACT_ATOMS: atom_id res chain seq x y z
N MET A 1 3.86 -22.88 12.27
CA MET A 1 3.51 -23.05 10.84
C MET A 1 3.56 -21.67 10.22
N PRO A 2 4.34 -21.45 9.14
CA PRO A 2 4.33 -20.16 8.46
C PRO A 2 2.92 -19.86 7.98
N THR A 3 2.42 -18.69 8.36
CA THR A 3 1.11 -18.21 7.93
C THR A 3 1.22 -17.59 6.55
N GLU A 4 0.16 -17.67 5.77
CA GLU A 4 0.04 -16.98 4.49
C GLU A 4 -1.07 -15.92 4.55
N ILE A 5 -0.95 -14.87 3.76
CA ILE A 5 -1.97 -13.84 3.63
C ILE A 5 -2.06 -13.41 2.17
N LYS A 6 -3.28 -13.31 1.64
CA LYS A 6 -3.54 -12.87 0.28
C LYS A 6 -3.79 -11.38 0.26
N VAL A 7 -3.06 -10.65 -0.57
CA VAL A 7 -3.24 -9.21 -0.80
C VAL A 7 -3.74 -9.00 -2.22
N HIS A 8 -4.75 -8.15 -2.38
CA HIS A 8 -5.27 -7.75 -3.68
C HIS A 8 -5.34 -6.22 -3.74
N LEU A 9 -4.66 -5.64 -4.74
CA LEU A 9 -4.64 -4.22 -5.04
C LEU A 9 -5.56 -3.96 -6.23
N TYR A 10 -6.42 -2.94 -6.12
CA TYR A 10 -7.30 -2.50 -7.18
C TYR A 10 -7.07 -1.01 -7.45
N ALA A 11 -6.70 -0.66 -8.68
CA ALA A 11 -6.64 0.73 -9.09
C ALA A 11 -8.06 1.32 -9.09
N GLY A 12 -8.24 2.41 -8.34
CA GLY A 12 -9.52 3.12 -8.22
C GLY A 12 -9.61 4.30 -9.20
N ALA A 13 -10.16 5.41 -8.73
CA ALA A 13 -10.25 6.63 -9.52
C ALA A 13 -8.85 7.20 -9.86
N GLY A 14 -8.65 7.60 -11.12
CA GLY A 14 -7.40 8.19 -11.61
C GLY A 14 -6.90 7.66 -12.95
N GLY A 15 -7.53 6.62 -13.51
CA GLY A 15 -7.17 6.07 -14.84
C GLY A 15 -5.73 5.56 -14.87
N ALA A 16 -4.96 5.92 -15.90
CA ALA A 16 -3.55 5.55 -16.04
C ALA A 16 -2.69 5.92 -14.81
N GLU A 17 -2.97 7.05 -14.14
CA GLU A 17 -2.26 7.44 -12.92
C GLU A 17 -2.58 6.54 -11.72
N ALA A 18 -3.78 5.98 -11.66
CA ALA A 18 -4.13 4.99 -10.64
C ALA A 18 -3.48 3.63 -10.94
N HIS A 19 -3.35 3.25 -12.22
CA HIS A 19 -2.62 2.05 -12.61
C HIS A 19 -1.14 2.12 -12.20
N SER A 20 -0.51 3.29 -12.40
CA SER A 20 0.88 3.54 -12.03
C SER A 20 1.06 3.53 -10.52
N TRP A 21 0.10 4.12 -9.79
CA TRP A 21 0.10 4.06 -8.34
C TRP A 21 -0.05 2.62 -7.81
N CYS A 22 -0.88 1.79 -8.46
CA CYS A 22 -1.05 0.38 -8.12
C CYS A 22 0.27 -0.40 -8.22
N GLU A 23 1.06 -0.15 -9.28
CA GLU A 23 2.39 -0.75 -9.46
C GLU A 23 3.38 -0.29 -8.40
N MET A 24 3.43 1.01 -8.09
CA MET A 24 4.29 1.53 -7.02
C MET A 24 3.93 0.92 -5.66
N LEU A 25 2.64 0.75 -5.37
CA LEU A 25 2.17 0.19 -4.10
C LEU A 25 2.51 -1.31 -4.01
N LEU A 26 2.40 -2.06 -5.11
CA LEU A 26 2.90 -3.42 -5.20
C LEU A 26 4.39 -3.49 -4.88
N GLU A 27 5.21 -2.67 -5.53
CA GLU A 27 6.66 -2.65 -5.29
C GLU A 27 7.00 -2.37 -3.83
N MET A 28 6.28 -1.44 -3.18
CA MET A 28 6.43 -1.14 -1.76
C MET A 28 6.20 -2.39 -0.90
N TYR A 29 5.13 -3.15 -1.14
CA TYR A 29 4.84 -4.39 -0.39
C TYR A 29 5.85 -5.49 -0.66
N LEU A 30 6.32 -5.64 -1.90
CA LEU A 30 7.35 -6.62 -2.25
C LEU A 30 8.69 -6.28 -1.59
N ARG A 31 9.05 -5.00 -1.53
CA ARG A 31 10.24 -4.54 -0.80
C ARG A 31 10.10 -4.79 0.70
N TRP A 32 8.93 -4.51 1.29
CA TRP A 32 8.66 -4.83 2.69
C TRP A 32 8.79 -6.33 2.99
N ALA A 33 8.20 -7.19 2.15
CA ALA A 33 8.29 -8.63 2.28
C ALA A 33 9.74 -9.12 2.20
N LYS A 34 10.51 -8.63 1.23
CA LYS A 34 11.94 -8.93 1.08
C LYS A 34 12.76 -8.51 2.31
N ARG A 35 12.49 -7.33 2.88
CA ARG A 35 13.16 -6.84 4.10
C ARG A 35 12.93 -7.74 5.31
N HIS A 36 11.76 -8.38 5.36
CA HIS A 36 11.38 -9.31 6.43
C HIS A 36 11.72 -10.78 6.13
N ASN A 37 12.46 -11.05 5.05
CA ASN A 37 12.75 -12.40 4.57
C ASN A 37 11.47 -13.26 4.36
N LEU A 38 10.37 -12.62 3.95
CA LEU A 38 9.10 -13.28 3.66
C LEU A 38 9.07 -13.74 2.20
N GLY A 39 8.39 -14.86 1.96
CA GLY A 39 8.13 -15.36 0.61
C GLY A 39 6.96 -14.62 -0.03
N THR A 40 7.01 -14.43 -1.34
CA THR A 40 5.89 -13.88 -2.13
C THR A 40 5.58 -14.82 -3.28
N ILE A 41 4.34 -15.31 -3.37
CA ILE A 41 3.89 -16.33 -4.33
C ILE A 41 2.52 -15.96 -4.92
N ASN A 42 2.02 -16.77 -5.86
CA ASN A 42 0.66 -16.69 -6.41
C ASN A 42 0.31 -15.31 -7.00
N PHE A 43 1.17 -14.81 -7.90
CA PHE A 43 0.94 -13.55 -8.59
C PHE A 43 -0.09 -13.70 -9.71
N GLU A 44 -1.17 -12.94 -9.63
CA GLU A 44 -2.17 -12.77 -10.68
C GLU A 44 -2.35 -11.26 -10.90
N TYR A 45 -2.32 -10.79 -12.14
CA TYR A 45 -2.41 -9.36 -12.41
C TYR A 45 -3.19 -9.06 -13.68
N ASN A 46 -3.79 -7.88 -13.71
CA ASN A 46 -4.41 -7.30 -14.88
C ASN A 46 -3.68 -5.99 -15.23
N ARG A 47 -3.05 -5.95 -16.40
CA ARG A 47 -2.30 -4.78 -16.86
C ARG A 47 -3.25 -3.64 -17.26
N GLY A 48 -2.92 -2.44 -16.81
CA GLY A 48 -3.52 -1.20 -17.29
C GLY A 48 -2.65 -0.55 -18.37
N GLU A 49 -2.99 0.67 -18.75
CA GLU A 49 -2.19 1.48 -19.67
C GLU A 49 -0.79 1.74 -19.11
N GLU A 50 -0.72 2.30 -17.90
CA GLU A 50 0.53 2.72 -17.25
C GLU A 50 0.69 2.03 -15.89
N GLY A 51 0.68 0.70 -15.86
CA GLY A 51 0.84 -0.09 -14.63
C GLY A 51 -0.20 -1.22 -14.53
N PHE A 52 -0.86 -1.36 -13.38
CA PHE A 52 -1.84 -2.43 -13.15
C PHE A 52 -3.23 -1.93 -12.81
N LYS A 53 -4.26 -2.48 -13.48
CA LYS A 53 -5.67 -2.34 -13.06
C LYS A 53 -5.91 -3.06 -11.74
N SER A 54 -5.35 -4.25 -11.61
CA SER A 54 -5.37 -5.01 -10.37
C SER A 54 -4.18 -5.96 -10.26
N VAL A 55 -3.77 -6.26 -9.04
CA VAL A 55 -2.73 -7.25 -8.74
C VAL A 55 -3.11 -8.00 -7.48
N GLN A 56 -3.05 -9.33 -7.54
CA GLN A 56 -3.21 -10.22 -6.41
C GLN A 56 -1.91 -11.01 -6.21
N PHE A 57 -1.49 -11.15 -4.95
CA PHE A 57 -0.31 -11.91 -4.57
C PHE A 57 -0.48 -12.42 -3.14
N THR A 58 0.26 -13.47 -2.79
CA THR A 58 0.26 -14.06 -1.45
C THR A 58 1.63 -13.83 -0.81
N ILE A 59 1.64 -13.32 0.42
CA ILE A 59 2.84 -13.22 1.25
C ILE A 59 2.83 -14.37 2.25
N VAL A 60 3.94 -15.11 2.36
CA VAL A 60 4.10 -16.27 3.22
C VAL A 60 5.25 -16.04 4.19
N GLY A 61 4.99 -16.30 5.48
CA GLY A 61 6.01 -16.28 6.52
C GLY A 61 5.43 -15.92 7.88
N ASP A 62 6.30 -15.54 8.80
CA ASP A 62 5.90 -15.17 10.15
C ASP A 62 5.36 -13.74 10.19
N ASN A 63 4.41 -13.49 11.10
CA ASN A 63 3.84 -12.16 11.35
C ASN A 63 3.12 -11.49 10.16
N VAL A 64 2.77 -12.23 9.11
CA VAL A 64 2.05 -11.68 7.93
C VAL A 64 0.66 -11.15 8.25
N LYS A 65 0.03 -11.62 9.35
CA LYS A 65 -1.26 -11.11 9.84
C LYS A 65 -1.28 -9.61 10.15
N SER A 66 -0.11 -9.03 10.40
CA SER A 66 0.01 -7.60 10.62
C SER A 66 -0.45 -6.77 9.41
N LEU A 67 -0.42 -7.34 8.19
CA LEU A 67 -0.94 -6.71 6.97
C LEU A 67 -2.46 -6.53 6.95
N GLU A 68 -3.23 -7.13 7.87
CA GLU A 68 -4.67 -6.82 7.99
C GLU A 68 -4.92 -5.33 8.28
N GLY A 69 -3.94 -4.64 8.88
CA GLY A 69 -3.96 -3.19 9.09
C GLY A 69 -3.97 -2.39 7.79
N GLU A 70 -3.66 -3.00 6.65
CA GLU A 70 -3.58 -2.35 5.34
C GLU A 70 -4.89 -2.39 4.55
N VAL A 71 -5.93 -3.07 5.07
CA VAL A 71 -7.23 -3.08 4.40
C VAL A 71 -7.81 -1.66 4.32
N GLY A 72 -8.04 -1.19 3.09
CA GLY A 72 -8.67 0.09 2.81
C GLY A 72 -8.05 0.85 1.63
N VAL A 73 -8.31 2.16 1.56
CA VAL A 73 -7.92 3.00 0.42
C VAL A 73 -6.61 3.75 0.67
N HIS A 74 -5.68 3.64 -0.27
CA HIS A 74 -4.39 4.32 -0.29
C HIS A 74 -4.38 5.40 -1.38
N ARG A 75 -4.10 6.64 -0.98
CA ARG A 75 -4.13 7.82 -1.87
C ARG A 75 -2.74 8.33 -2.17
N LEU A 76 -2.41 8.56 -3.44
CA LEU A 76 -1.19 9.24 -3.88
C LEU A 76 -1.52 10.64 -4.41
N VAL A 77 -0.72 11.63 -4.03
CA VAL A 77 -0.74 12.99 -4.59
C VAL A 77 0.64 13.31 -5.13
N ARG A 78 0.77 13.45 -6.46
CA ARG A 78 2.04 13.79 -7.12
C ARG A 78 1.80 14.66 -8.35
N GLN A 79 2.87 15.26 -8.87
CA GLN A 79 2.86 15.74 -10.25
C GLN A 79 2.80 14.54 -11.18
N SER A 80 1.86 14.57 -12.12
CA SER A 80 1.66 13.50 -13.11
C SER A 80 2.89 13.39 -14.01
N GLN A 81 3.36 12.17 -14.23
CA GLN A 81 4.41 11.87 -15.22
C GLN A 81 3.80 11.48 -16.58
N ILE A 82 2.51 11.16 -16.60
CA ILE A 82 1.78 10.68 -17.78
C ILE A 82 1.10 11.84 -18.51
N ASP A 83 0.57 12.83 -17.77
CA ASP A 83 0.02 14.05 -18.33
C ASP A 83 1.16 14.97 -18.80
N PRO A 84 1.25 15.30 -20.10
CA PRO A 84 2.29 16.18 -20.64
C PRO A 84 2.35 17.56 -19.99
N ARG A 85 1.25 18.01 -19.35
CA ARG A 85 1.19 19.29 -18.64
C ARG A 85 1.74 19.20 -17.21
N GLY A 86 2.12 18.02 -16.73
CA GLY A 86 2.66 17.81 -15.39
C GLY A 86 1.68 18.21 -14.28
N ARG A 87 0.37 18.14 -14.55
CA ARG A 87 -0.63 18.58 -13.57
C ARG A 87 -0.59 17.68 -12.35
N ARG A 88 -0.78 18.29 -11.18
CA ARG A 88 -0.94 17.54 -9.94
C ARG A 88 -2.19 16.66 -10.04
N CYS A 89 -2.03 15.38 -9.81
CA CYS A 89 -3.10 14.40 -9.78
C CYS A 89 -3.26 13.81 -8.38
N SER A 90 -4.46 13.31 -8.09
CA SER A 90 -4.74 12.46 -6.93
C SER A 90 -5.23 11.11 -7.42
N SER A 91 -4.51 10.05 -7.06
CA SER A 91 -4.79 8.68 -7.46
C SER A 91 -5.13 7.83 -6.26
N PHE A 92 -5.96 6.81 -6.46
CA PHE A 92 -6.45 5.95 -5.39
C PHE A 92 -6.26 4.48 -5.75
N VAL A 93 -5.83 3.68 -4.78
CA VAL A 93 -5.76 2.22 -4.87
C VAL A 93 -6.44 1.62 -3.65
N SER A 94 -7.36 0.69 -3.85
CA SER A 94 -7.97 -0.08 -2.77
C SER A 94 -7.15 -1.35 -2.51
N VAL A 95 -6.90 -1.62 -1.24
CA VAL A 95 -6.15 -2.78 -0.75
C VAL A 95 -7.11 -3.70 -0.01
N ALA A 96 -7.24 -4.92 -0.50
CA ALA A 96 -7.97 -6.00 0.13
C ALA A 96 -7.00 -7.04 0.68
N VAL A 97 -7.28 -7.57 1.86
CA VAL A 97 -6.44 -8.57 2.52
C VAL A 97 -7.31 -9.73 2.99
N ASP A 98 -7.00 -10.95 2.55
CA ASP A 98 -7.81 -12.16 2.78
C ASP A 98 -9.31 -11.96 2.48
N GLY A 99 -9.61 -11.23 1.41
CA GLY A 99 -10.99 -10.93 0.99
C GLY A 99 -11.69 -9.86 1.83
N LYS A 100 -11.06 -9.34 2.89
CA LYS A 100 -11.57 -8.18 3.63
C LYS A 100 -11.31 -6.91 2.81
N THR A 101 -12.36 -6.14 2.60
CA THR A 101 -12.32 -4.85 1.90
C THR A 101 -12.84 -3.74 2.81
N SER A 102 -12.39 -2.50 2.57
CA SER A 102 -12.89 -1.31 3.25
C SER A 102 -12.76 -0.12 2.33
N ASP A 103 -13.70 0.81 2.38
CA ASP A 103 -13.62 2.09 1.68
C ASP A 103 -13.00 3.19 2.56
N ALA A 104 -12.59 2.86 3.79
CA ALA A 104 -11.96 3.80 4.69
C ALA A 104 -10.56 4.20 4.20
N PRO A 105 -10.17 5.48 4.29
CA PRO A 105 -8.82 5.91 3.97
C PRO A 105 -7.83 5.32 4.98
N VAL A 106 -6.79 4.66 4.48
CA VAL A 106 -5.70 4.09 5.29
C VAL A 106 -4.55 5.07 5.34
N ARG A 107 -3.97 5.39 4.17
CA ARG A 107 -2.77 6.21 4.06
C ARG A 107 -2.86 7.18 2.90
N SER A 108 -2.31 8.38 3.11
CA SER A 108 -2.11 9.39 2.07
C SER A 108 -0.62 9.64 1.88
N TYR A 109 -0.14 9.51 0.66
CA TYR A 109 1.23 9.71 0.23
C TYR A 109 1.26 10.98 -0.62
N ILE A 110 1.83 12.05 -0.09
CA ILE A 110 1.94 13.36 -0.74
C ILE A 110 3.39 13.55 -1.14
N LEU A 111 3.63 13.73 -2.44
CA LEU A 111 4.95 13.96 -3.03
C LEU A 111 5.11 15.40 -3.55
N ASP A 112 4.01 16.11 -3.77
CA ASP A 112 3.97 17.50 -4.23
C ASP A 112 2.72 18.20 -3.64
N PRO A 113 2.82 19.41 -3.06
CA PRO A 113 3.98 20.32 -3.06
C PRO A 113 5.02 20.05 -1.96
N TYR A 114 4.76 19.09 -1.08
CA TYR A 114 5.66 18.69 0.00
C TYR A 114 5.67 17.17 0.12
N GLN A 115 6.65 16.63 0.83
CA GLN A 115 6.77 15.20 1.08
C GLN A 115 6.15 14.85 2.44
N LEU A 116 5.08 14.06 2.43
CA LEU A 116 4.39 13.61 3.64
C LEU A 116 3.68 12.28 3.39
N VAL A 117 3.88 11.32 4.28
CA VAL A 117 3.00 10.17 4.44
C VAL A 117 2.21 10.35 5.72
N LYS A 118 0.88 10.29 5.61
CA LYS A 118 -0.04 10.35 6.74
C LYS A 118 -0.88 9.08 6.80
N ASP A 119 -0.87 8.45 7.96
CA ASP A 119 -1.73 7.33 8.29
C ASP A 119 -2.98 7.83 9.02
N HIS A 120 -4.14 7.53 8.45
CA HIS A 120 -5.45 7.98 8.96
C HIS A 120 -6.01 7.05 10.04
N LYS A 121 -5.48 5.83 10.19
CA LYS A 121 -5.90 4.90 11.24
C LYS A 121 -5.22 5.23 12.57
N THR A 122 -3.93 5.52 12.52
CA THR A 122 -3.11 5.75 13.72
C THR A 122 -2.82 7.23 13.98
N GLY A 123 -3.05 8.10 12.99
CA GLY A 123 -2.65 9.51 13.03
C GLY A 123 -1.15 9.74 12.84
N ALA A 124 -0.36 8.67 12.65
CA ALA A 124 1.09 8.78 12.47
C ALA A 124 1.44 9.47 11.14
N GLU A 125 2.50 10.27 11.16
CA GLU A 125 2.96 11.00 9.99
C GLU A 125 4.49 10.99 9.87
N THR A 126 4.99 11.12 8.64
CA THR A 126 6.42 11.18 8.35
C THR A 126 6.68 11.90 7.04
N ASP A 127 7.75 12.68 6.99
CA ASP A 127 8.26 13.36 5.80
C ASP A 127 9.13 12.45 4.92
N GLN A 128 9.71 11.39 5.48
CA GLN A 128 10.52 10.38 4.78
C GLN A 128 9.74 9.47 3.82
N VAL A 129 9.08 10.05 2.80
CA VAL A 129 8.25 9.33 1.82
C VAL A 129 9.04 8.25 1.08
N SER A 130 10.27 8.53 0.67
CA SER A 130 11.11 7.57 -0.07
C SER A 130 11.42 6.32 0.75
N VAL A 131 11.58 6.45 2.07
CA VAL A 131 11.83 5.33 2.99
C VAL A 131 10.59 4.45 3.08
N VAL A 132 9.40 5.06 3.19
CA VAL A 132 8.12 4.36 3.20
C VAL A 132 7.90 3.59 1.89
N LEU A 133 8.06 4.23 0.73
CA LEU A 133 7.88 3.59 -0.58
C LEU A 133 8.96 2.52 -0.89
N ASN A 134 10.07 2.53 -0.15
CA ASN A 134 11.09 1.48 -0.18
C ASN A 134 10.77 0.30 0.77
N GLY A 135 9.56 0.25 1.32
CA GLY A 135 9.07 -0.87 2.11
C GLY A 135 9.34 -0.77 3.61
N ASP A 136 9.74 0.41 4.13
CA ASP A 136 9.80 0.66 5.57
C ASP A 136 8.46 1.19 6.08
N ILE A 137 7.52 0.25 6.22
CA ILE A 137 6.13 0.50 6.64
C ILE A 137 5.80 -0.12 8.00
N ASP A 138 6.80 -0.63 8.71
CA ASP A 138 6.65 -1.35 9.98
C ASP A 138 5.95 -0.50 11.06
N ARG A 139 6.29 0.80 11.08
CA ARG A 139 5.67 1.77 11.99
C ARG A 139 4.15 1.90 11.83
N PHE A 140 3.62 1.58 10.65
CA PHE A 140 2.18 1.66 10.34
C PHE A 140 1.47 0.33 10.57
N ILE A 141 2.17 -0.78 10.36
CA ILE A 141 1.64 -2.14 10.41
C ILE A 141 1.55 -2.71 11.84
N GLN A 142 2.49 -2.36 12.73
CA GLN A 142 2.69 -3.10 13.98
C GLN A 142 1.65 -2.83 15.10
N LYS A 143 0.71 -1.90 14.93
CA LYS A 143 -0.16 -1.45 16.04
C LYS A 143 -1.42 -2.29 16.30
N THR A 144 -1.51 -3.50 15.75
CA THR A 144 -2.58 -4.46 16.07
C THR A 144 -2.17 -5.51 17.12
N LYS A 145 -1.27 -5.17 18.04
CA LYS A 145 -1.21 -5.91 19.31
C LYS A 145 -2.30 -5.36 20.20
N GLY A 146 -3.32 -6.17 20.43
CA GLY A 146 -4.34 -5.91 21.43
C GLY A 146 -3.69 -5.41 22.71
N GLU A 147 -4.28 -4.35 23.25
CA GLU A 147 -4.06 -3.89 24.60
C GLU A 147 -4.27 -5.06 25.55
N THR A 148 -3.21 -5.77 25.91
CA THR A 148 -3.14 -6.42 27.22
C THR A 148 -2.80 -5.32 28.21
N ASN A 149 -3.79 -4.47 28.52
CA ASN A 149 -3.76 -3.67 29.73
C ASN A 149 -4.00 -4.63 30.91
N ALA A 150 -2.92 -5.26 31.36
CA ALA A 150 -2.83 -5.76 32.72
C ALA A 150 -2.15 -4.65 33.55
N ASN A 151 -2.98 -3.77 34.12
CA ASN A 151 -2.73 -3.19 35.44
C ASN A 151 -4.03 -2.62 36.01
#